data_AF-N9WGJ2-F1
#
_entry.id   AF-N9WGJ2-F1
#
_cell.length_a   1.000
_cell.length_b   1.000
_cell.length_c   1.000
_cell.angle_alpha   90.00
_cell.angle_beta   90.00
_cell.angle_gamma   90.00
#
_symmetry.space_group_name_H-M   'P 1'
#
loop_
_entity.id
_entity.type
_entity.pdbx_description
1 polymer ?
#
loop_
_entity_poly.entity_id
_entity_poly.type
_entity_poly.pdbx_seq_one_letter_code
_entity_poly.pdbx_strand_id
1 'polypeptide(L)'
;MDEVSGVALPVVDLSDFWDEDAEGVLLGGVDSVVVYIPLPSIGYSNSHIDICEDLIEASWTAEQLATAAEAVDVEHDYPPGTHKVRLKLTFRRPSLDFLPRLLECAVLFRDLDESDPEQEAHFRRTRDAVVGYQDQLEELAPLAPDIVDWYYANLVGGAYAQMRYDAPDYYKDEITRFPERRTGFYKSGFSHMLGRSCYASPDSWLVPSGVPLDRFFAATGQKYEPETFLSGEVLLVAGNSYVVADGLVAYFPMNQYFKSRVCASLVREKEEDPYDTETYDPDNFDWTDASFTHSPYLEHLWRRVHDQHGHRPGARAGILIDSSGTLVTVFDGLFTHVLYDTKTLNIVALKELHEEVGKIAGQLSSAIGLPGTSRLYWQELTDESFEQLCYDVIYAHPRFDSDTIRKLGKSRSRDGGRDIEAFDLPVRSADRPRKWIFQCKLVTDGSSLTGRKLVDVGDMLEHYSAEGFSVMTSALIDATLYDKLDAVCGKRGVEQLHFSAMELERAVSRSTAIRDRYFPSDRRSAS
;
A
#
# COMPACT_ATOMS: atom_id res chain seq x y z
N MET A 1 44.16 -45.07 26.59
CA MET A 1 42.73 -44.94 26.30
C MET A 1 42.52 -43.44 26.34
N ASP A 2 42.92 -42.80 25.25
CA ASP A 2 43.04 -41.35 25.19
C ASP A 2 41.69 -40.80 24.77
N GLU A 3 41.11 -39.95 25.61
CA GLU A 3 39.98 -39.10 25.27
C GLU A 3 40.42 -38.15 24.16
N VAL A 4 40.08 -38.49 22.92
CA VAL A 4 40.07 -37.53 21.81
C VAL A 4 38.88 -36.61 22.07
N SER A 5 39.14 -35.46 22.68
CA SER A 5 38.20 -34.34 22.73
C SER A 5 38.04 -33.78 21.30
N GLY A 6 37.18 -34.40 20.50
CA GLY A 6 36.80 -33.90 19.19
C GLY A 6 36.09 -32.56 19.34
N VAL A 7 36.62 -31.52 18.68
CA VAL A 7 36.00 -30.20 18.61
C VAL A 7 34.78 -30.31 17.71
N ALA A 8 33.61 -29.90 18.20
CA ALA A 8 32.42 -29.74 17.38
C ALA A 8 32.65 -28.59 16.38
N LEU A 9 32.13 -28.68 15.16
CA LEU A 9 32.04 -27.55 14.22
C LEU A 9 30.67 -26.87 14.39
N PRO A 10 30.46 -25.98 15.37
CA PRO A 10 29.20 -25.25 15.49
C PRO A 10 29.07 -24.17 14.40
N VAL A 11 30.19 -23.69 13.84
CA VAL A 11 30.23 -22.59 12.88
C VAL A 11 31.35 -22.82 11.86
N VAL A 12 31.04 -22.67 10.57
CA VAL A 12 31.95 -22.78 9.43
C VAL A 12 31.79 -21.56 8.55
N ASP A 13 32.88 -21.01 8.01
CA ASP A 13 32.85 -20.00 6.96
C ASP A 13 33.54 -20.52 5.71
N LEU A 14 32.78 -20.69 4.62
CA LEU A 14 33.29 -21.30 3.40
C LEU A 14 34.35 -20.47 2.68
N SER A 15 34.49 -19.16 2.98
CA SER A 15 35.60 -18.39 2.41
C SER A 15 36.97 -18.82 2.95
N ASP A 16 37.00 -19.38 4.16
CA ASP A 16 38.23 -19.64 4.92
C ASP A 16 38.34 -21.11 5.35
N PHE A 17 37.43 -21.99 4.93
CA PHE A 17 37.35 -23.39 5.35
C PHE A 17 38.17 -24.32 4.47
N TRP A 18 39.11 -25.08 5.05
CA TRP A 18 40.02 -26.02 4.37
C TRP A 18 39.80 -27.47 4.83
N ASP A 19 40.34 -28.44 4.11
CA ASP A 19 40.14 -29.87 4.43
C ASP A 19 40.70 -30.25 5.80
N GLU A 20 41.77 -29.56 6.23
CA GLU A 20 42.39 -29.69 7.56
C GLU A 20 41.41 -29.32 8.69
N ASP A 21 40.47 -28.39 8.44
CA ASP A 21 39.47 -27.97 9.43
C ASP A 21 38.38 -29.02 9.67
N ALA A 22 38.27 -30.00 8.77
CA ALA A 22 37.35 -31.13 8.89
C ALA A 22 37.98 -32.33 9.64
N GLU A 23 39.30 -32.34 9.87
CA GLU A 23 39.98 -33.46 10.50
C GLU A 23 39.57 -33.61 11.98
N GLY A 24 39.09 -34.80 12.36
CA GLY A 24 38.74 -35.12 13.74
C GLY A 24 37.42 -34.53 14.25
N VAL A 25 36.62 -33.90 13.37
CA VAL A 25 35.29 -33.39 13.71
C VAL A 25 34.31 -34.53 13.94
N LEU A 26 33.61 -34.49 15.07
CA LEU A 26 32.54 -35.44 15.41
C LEU A 26 31.19 -34.72 15.41
N LEU A 27 30.34 -35.06 14.44
CA LEU A 27 28.97 -34.51 14.34
C LEU A 27 27.95 -35.25 15.22
N GLY A 28 28.36 -36.36 15.85
CA GLY A 28 27.48 -37.14 16.72
C GLY A 28 26.98 -36.33 17.91
N GLY A 29 25.68 -36.02 17.93
CA GLY A 29 25.04 -35.29 19.02
C GLY A 29 25.09 -33.75 18.92
N VAL A 30 25.47 -33.20 17.76
CA VAL A 30 25.39 -31.75 17.50
C VAL A 30 23.96 -31.36 17.14
N ASP A 31 23.38 -30.42 17.87
CA ASP A 31 22.00 -29.96 17.63
C ASP A 31 21.88 -29.06 16.39
N SER A 32 22.91 -28.26 16.11
CA SER A 32 22.92 -27.35 14.95
C SER A 32 24.34 -27.01 14.49
N VAL A 33 24.49 -26.78 13.18
CA VAL A 33 25.71 -26.27 12.54
C VAL A 33 25.36 -25.02 11.73
N VAL A 34 26.16 -23.97 11.91
CA VAL A 34 26.05 -22.73 11.12
C VAL A 34 27.10 -22.74 10.01
N VAL A 35 26.70 -22.47 8.78
CA VAL A 35 27.61 -22.33 7.64
C VAL A 35 27.41 -20.95 7.02
N TYR A 36 28.49 -20.20 6.87
CA TYR A 36 28.51 -18.95 6.13
C TYR A 36 28.94 -19.20 4.69
N ILE A 37 28.12 -18.75 3.73
CA ILE A 37 28.41 -18.82 2.30
C ILE A 37 28.73 -17.41 1.80
N PRO A 38 29.92 -17.16 1.22
CA PRO A 38 30.25 -15.85 0.67
C PRO A 38 29.47 -15.55 -0.61
N LEU A 39 29.03 -14.30 -0.78
CA LEU A 39 28.41 -13.78 -2.01
C LEU A 39 29.24 -12.58 -2.52
N PRO A 40 30.39 -12.82 -3.16
CA PRO A 40 31.38 -11.79 -3.50
C PRO A 40 30.86 -10.70 -4.44
N SER A 41 29.87 -11.01 -5.28
CA SER A 41 29.28 -10.10 -6.25
C SER A 41 28.22 -9.20 -5.62
N ILE A 42 27.54 -9.62 -4.55
CA ILE A 42 26.49 -8.81 -3.91
C ILE A 42 27.11 -7.67 -3.09
N GLY A 43 26.71 -6.44 -3.40
CA GLY A 43 27.22 -5.23 -2.75
C GLY A 43 28.52 -4.69 -3.37
N TYR A 44 29.06 -5.36 -4.40
CA TYR A 44 30.27 -4.95 -5.11
C TYR A 44 30.07 -4.88 -6.63
N SER A 45 29.50 -5.94 -7.25
CA SER A 45 29.24 -6.00 -8.69
C SER A 45 27.94 -5.26 -9.06
N ASN A 46 27.93 -4.64 -10.24
CA ASN A 46 26.71 -4.14 -10.89
C ASN A 46 26.17 -5.13 -11.94
N SER A 47 26.81 -6.30 -12.08
CA SER A 47 26.38 -7.38 -12.99
C SER A 47 25.41 -8.30 -12.26
N HIS A 48 24.16 -8.36 -12.74
CA HIS A 48 23.20 -9.32 -12.21
C HIS A 48 23.52 -10.74 -12.63
N ILE A 49 24.30 -10.94 -13.71
CA ILE A 49 24.77 -12.27 -14.12
C ILE A 49 25.71 -12.82 -13.03
N ASP A 50 26.70 -12.04 -12.59
CA ASP A 50 27.64 -12.45 -11.53
C ASP A 50 26.89 -12.73 -10.22
N ILE A 51 25.90 -11.88 -9.87
CA ILE A 51 25.05 -12.11 -8.70
C ILE A 51 24.25 -13.43 -8.82
N CYS A 52 23.78 -13.78 -10.03
CA CYS A 52 23.09 -15.04 -10.26
C CYS A 52 24.04 -16.24 -10.12
N GLU A 53 25.30 -16.11 -10.52
CA GLU A 53 26.32 -17.15 -10.35
C GLU A 53 26.60 -17.43 -8.87
N ASP A 54 26.80 -16.39 -8.06
CA ASP A 54 26.95 -16.53 -6.60
C ASP A 54 25.72 -17.23 -5.98
N LEU A 55 24.51 -16.81 -6.37
CA LEU A 55 23.27 -17.32 -5.78
C LEU A 55 22.97 -18.76 -6.18
N ILE A 56 23.28 -19.18 -7.42
CA ILE A 56 23.06 -20.57 -7.84
C ILE A 56 24.04 -21.54 -7.16
N GLU A 57 25.29 -21.13 -6.96
CA GLU A 57 26.28 -21.89 -6.18
C GLU A 57 25.89 -22.00 -4.71
N ALA A 58 25.44 -20.89 -4.12
CA ALA A 58 24.94 -20.87 -2.76
C ALA A 58 23.68 -21.74 -2.60
N SER A 59 22.75 -21.68 -3.56
CA SER A 59 21.54 -22.50 -3.58
C SER A 59 21.88 -23.98 -3.68
N TRP A 60 22.73 -24.38 -4.64
CA TRP A 60 23.16 -25.77 -4.78
C TRP A 60 23.84 -26.28 -3.50
N THR A 61 24.73 -25.48 -2.91
CA THR A 61 25.41 -25.82 -1.65
C THR A 61 24.41 -26.00 -0.50
N ALA A 62 23.45 -25.08 -0.38
CA ALA A 62 22.39 -25.15 0.63
C ALA A 62 21.58 -26.45 0.49
N GLU A 63 21.17 -26.78 -0.73
CA GLU A 63 20.42 -28.01 -1.02
C GLU A 63 21.23 -29.27 -0.69
N GLN A 64 22.50 -29.34 -1.13
CA GLN A 64 23.36 -30.49 -0.84
C GLN A 64 23.49 -30.71 0.67
N LEU A 65 23.81 -29.65 1.43
CA LEU A 65 23.95 -29.73 2.87
C LEU A 65 22.62 -30.06 3.57
N ALA A 66 21.52 -29.50 3.08
CA ALA A 66 20.19 -29.73 3.65
C ALA A 66 19.73 -31.18 3.49
N THR A 67 20.15 -31.91 2.44
CA THR A 67 19.86 -33.35 2.32
C THR A 67 20.48 -34.20 3.45
N ALA A 68 21.51 -33.68 4.11
CA ALA A 68 22.18 -34.31 5.25
C ALA A 68 21.82 -33.66 6.60
N ALA A 69 20.75 -32.86 6.66
CA ALA A 69 20.21 -32.25 7.87
C ALA A 69 18.69 -32.40 7.91
N GLU A 70 18.06 -32.11 9.05
CA GLU A 70 16.59 -32.19 9.17
C GLU A 70 15.89 -30.93 8.66
N ALA A 71 16.53 -29.77 8.85
CA ALA A 71 16.01 -28.48 8.44
C ALA A 71 17.16 -27.49 8.24
N VAL A 72 16.92 -26.48 7.43
CA VAL A 72 17.81 -25.35 7.20
C VAL A 72 17.04 -24.05 7.37
N ASP A 73 17.62 -23.10 8.10
CA ASP A 73 17.17 -21.70 8.13
C ASP A 73 18.19 -20.84 7.39
N VAL A 74 17.73 -19.88 6.58
CA VAL A 74 18.60 -19.01 5.77
C VAL A 74 18.42 -17.56 6.21
N GLU A 75 19.52 -16.87 6.49
CA GLU A 75 19.54 -15.45 6.83
C GLU A 75 20.61 -14.72 6.01
N HIS A 76 20.38 -13.44 5.70
CA HIS A 76 21.45 -12.57 5.21
C HIS A 76 22.33 -12.13 6.38
N ASP A 77 23.65 -12.18 6.19
CA ASP A 77 24.65 -11.65 7.12
C ASP A 77 25.43 -10.52 6.45
N TYR A 78 25.51 -9.39 7.15
CA TYR A 78 26.22 -8.19 6.71
C TYR A 78 27.32 -7.86 7.73
N PRO A 79 28.53 -8.42 7.59
CA PRO A 79 29.61 -8.22 8.54
C PRO A 79 29.95 -6.71 8.67
N PRO A 80 29.85 -6.14 9.89
CA PRO A 80 30.07 -4.71 10.10
C PRO A 80 31.45 -4.26 9.63
N GLY A 81 31.51 -3.13 8.93
CA GLY A 81 32.78 -2.55 8.46
C GLY A 81 33.38 -3.24 7.23
N THR A 82 32.67 -4.19 6.62
CA THR A 82 33.03 -4.77 5.33
C THR A 82 31.95 -4.47 4.29
N HIS A 83 32.32 -4.48 3.01
CA HIS A 83 31.36 -4.47 1.89
C HIS A 83 30.92 -5.90 1.50
N LYS A 84 31.39 -6.92 2.21
CA LYS A 84 31.09 -8.32 1.90
C LYS A 84 29.67 -8.64 2.33
N VAL A 85 28.98 -9.45 1.54
CA VAL A 85 27.68 -10.03 1.89
C VAL A 85 27.86 -11.54 1.98
N ARG A 86 27.23 -12.16 2.97
CA ARG A 86 27.24 -13.62 3.15
C ARG A 86 25.83 -14.12 3.45
N LEU A 87 25.55 -15.37 3.16
CA LEU A 87 24.40 -16.08 3.72
C LEU A 87 24.84 -16.83 4.97
N LYS A 88 24.02 -16.76 6.01
CA LYS A 88 24.15 -17.57 7.22
C LYS A 88 23.10 -18.67 7.16
N LEU A 89 23.54 -19.91 6.99
CA LEU A 89 22.68 -21.08 6.95
C LEU A 89 22.79 -21.82 8.28
N THR A 90 21.67 -22.07 8.93
CA THR A 90 21.62 -22.81 10.20
C THR A 90 20.97 -24.17 9.95
N PHE A 91 21.79 -25.22 9.95
CA PHE A 91 21.34 -26.60 9.75
C PHE A 91 21.05 -27.26 11.09
N ARG A 92 19.86 -27.85 11.24
CA ARG A 92 19.43 -28.53 12.47
C ARG A 92 19.64 -30.03 12.35
N ARG A 93 20.18 -30.64 13.41
CA ARG A 93 20.46 -32.08 13.54
C ARG A 93 21.19 -32.66 12.30
N PRO A 94 22.41 -32.19 11.99
CA PRO A 94 23.19 -32.74 10.89
C PRO A 94 23.47 -34.23 11.08
N SER A 95 23.41 -34.97 9.98
CA SER A 95 23.78 -36.39 9.91
C SER A 95 25.28 -36.57 9.69
N LEU A 96 25.74 -37.82 9.68
CA LEU A 96 27.15 -38.15 9.41
C LEU A 96 27.57 -37.80 7.97
N ASP A 97 26.62 -37.70 7.04
CA ASP A 97 26.88 -37.34 5.64
C ASP A 97 27.08 -35.83 5.43
N PHE A 98 26.87 -35.02 6.47
CA PHE A 98 26.97 -33.56 6.36
C PHE A 98 28.41 -33.09 6.07
N LEU A 99 29.39 -33.63 6.79
CA LEU A 99 30.79 -33.22 6.64
C LEU A 99 31.39 -33.58 5.26
N PRO A 100 31.18 -34.81 4.74
CA PRO A 100 31.60 -35.13 3.37
C PRO A 100 31.00 -34.18 2.32
N ARG A 101 29.72 -33.81 2.46
CA ARG A 101 29.05 -32.88 1.54
C ARG A 101 29.57 -31.45 1.68
N LEU A 102 29.86 -31.02 2.91
CA LEU A 102 30.47 -29.72 3.17
C LEU A 102 31.82 -29.57 2.46
N LEU A 103 32.65 -30.61 2.51
CA LEU A 103 33.93 -30.64 1.81
C LEU A 103 33.75 -30.58 0.29
N GLU A 104 32.80 -31.34 -0.26
CA GLU A 104 32.47 -31.31 -1.70
C GLU A 104 32.02 -29.91 -2.16
N CYS A 105 31.20 -29.23 -1.35
CA CYS A 105 30.71 -27.90 -1.67
C CYS A 105 31.75 -26.79 -1.46
N ALA A 106 32.64 -26.93 -0.47
CA ALA A 106 33.63 -25.90 -0.11
C ALA A 106 34.56 -25.53 -1.27
N VAL A 107 34.79 -26.46 -2.20
CA VAL A 107 35.61 -26.27 -3.41
C VAL A 107 35.11 -25.11 -4.28
N LEU A 108 33.82 -24.77 -4.25
CA LEU A 108 33.28 -23.63 -5.00
C LEU A 108 33.75 -22.27 -4.48
N PHE A 109 34.14 -22.18 -3.21
CA PHE A 109 34.35 -20.90 -2.52
C PHE A 109 35.81 -20.66 -2.11
N ARG A 110 36.71 -21.58 -2.45
CA ARG A 110 38.14 -21.51 -2.17
C ARG A 110 38.91 -20.94 -3.37
N ASP A 111 40.06 -20.34 -3.10
CA ASP A 111 41.01 -20.00 -4.16
C ASP A 111 41.52 -21.29 -4.84
N LEU A 112 41.33 -21.36 -6.15
CA LEU A 112 41.77 -22.49 -6.98
C LEU A 112 43.29 -22.41 -7.23
N ASP A 113 44.04 -23.46 -6.87
CA ASP A 113 45.41 -23.62 -7.36
C ASP A 113 45.37 -24.24 -8.76
N GLU A 114 45.39 -23.39 -9.80
CA GLU A 114 45.40 -23.82 -11.20
C GLU A 114 46.57 -24.75 -11.56
N SER A 115 47.59 -24.85 -10.69
CA SER A 115 48.72 -25.77 -10.87
C SER A 115 48.48 -27.19 -10.36
N ASP A 116 47.40 -27.44 -9.61
CA ASP A 116 46.97 -28.76 -9.16
C ASP A 116 45.88 -29.34 -10.09
N PRO A 117 46.20 -30.33 -10.95
CA PRO A 117 45.24 -30.93 -11.86
C PRO A 117 44.09 -31.67 -11.18
N GLU A 118 44.30 -32.19 -9.96
CA GLU A 118 43.26 -32.91 -9.22
C GLU A 118 42.23 -31.94 -8.63
N GLN A 119 42.71 -30.82 -8.07
CA GLN A 119 41.84 -29.75 -7.58
C GLN A 119 41.01 -29.14 -8.71
N GLU A 120 41.63 -28.84 -9.86
CA GLU A 120 40.94 -28.31 -11.04
C GLU A 120 39.90 -29.30 -11.59
N ALA A 121 40.23 -30.60 -11.65
CA ALA A 121 39.28 -31.62 -12.07
C ALA A 121 38.12 -31.80 -11.08
N HIS A 122 38.36 -31.57 -9.78
CA HIS A 122 37.30 -31.58 -8.79
C HIS A 122 36.38 -30.37 -8.93
N PHE A 123 36.94 -29.16 -9.02
CA PHE A 123 36.20 -27.93 -9.21
C PHE A 123 35.31 -27.98 -10.45
N ARG A 124 35.83 -28.42 -11.60
CA ARG A 124 35.03 -28.57 -12.83
C ARG A 124 33.86 -29.52 -12.67
N ARG A 125 34.06 -30.68 -12.03
CA ARG A 125 32.96 -31.64 -11.78
C ARG A 125 31.89 -31.04 -10.89
N THR A 126 32.28 -30.29 -9.85
CA THR A 126 31.33 -29.60 -8.97
C THR A 126 30.57 -28.52 -9.73
N ARG A 127 31.25 -27.72 -10.57
CA ARG A 127 30.62 -26.71 -11.43
C ARG A 127 29.64 -27.33 -12.43
N ASP A 128 30.00 -28.43 -13.08
CA ASP A 128 29.09 -29.16 -13.97
C ASP A 128 27.83 -29.64 -13.22
N ALA A 129 27.97 -30.06 -11.96
CA ALA A 129 26.84 -30.44 -11.11
C ALA A 129 25.94 -29.23 -10.75
N VAL A 130 26.52 -28.05 -10.50
CA VAL A 130 25.77 -26.80 -10.29
C VAL A 130 24.98 -26.42 -11.54
N VAL A 131 25.57 -26.53 -12.74
CA VAL A 131 24.87 -26.27 -14.01
C VAL A 131 23.73 -27.27 -14.21
N GLY A 132 23.96 -28.56 -13.95
CA GLY A 132 22.90 -29.57 -14.04
C GLY A 132 21.76 -29.33 -13.03
N TYR A 133 22.06 -28.80 -11.85
CA TYR A 133 21.07 -28.36 -10.87
C TYR A 133 20.26 -27.15 -11.38
N GLN A 134 20.93 -26.15 -11.94
CA GLN A 134 20.29 -24.96 -12.52
C GLN A 134 19.27 -25.33 -13.60
N ASP A 135 19.60 -26.30 -14.48
CA ASP A 135 18.73 -26.75 -15.55
C ASP A 135 17.43 -27.42 -15.06
N GLN A 136 17.45 -27.98 -13.85
CA GLN A 136 16.35 -28.72 -13.23
C GLN A 136 15.56 -27.92 -12.18
N LEU A 137 16.01 -26.71 -11.85
CA LEU A 137 15.55 -25.93 -10.69
C LEU A 137 14.03 -25.76 -10.61
N GLU A 138 13.35 -25.65 -11.76
CA GLU A 138 11.90 -25.48 -11.90
C GLU A 138 11.05 -26.71 -11.46
N GLU A 139 11.67 -27.88 -11.50
CA GLU A 139 11.05 -29.18 -11.20
C GLU A 139 11.37 -29.65 -9.77
N LEU A 140 12.36 -29.04 -9.12
CA LEU A 140 12.81 -29.42 -7.80
C LEU A 140 11.87 -28.90 -6.70
N ALA A 141 11.89 -29.61 -5.59
CA ALA A 141 11.29 -29.21 -4.32
C ALA A 141 12.41 -28.69 -3.41
N PRO A 142 12.77 -27.40 -3.49
CA PRO A 142 13.92 -26.89 -2.76
C PRO A 142 13.70 -26.93 -1.25
N LEU A 143 14.74 -27.33 -0.52
CA LEU A 143 14.82 -27.28 0.94
C LEU A 143 15.16 -25.86 1.44
N ALA A 144 15.80 -25.04 0.59
CA ALA A 144 16.14 -23.64 0.84
C ALA A 144 15.52 -22.71 -0.23
N PRO A 145 14.17 -22.58 -0.28
CA PRO A 145 13.47 -21.84 -1.34
C PRO A 145 13.80 -20.34 -1.38
N ASP A 146 14.21 -19.74 -0.26
CA ASP A 146 14.60 -18.32 -0.21
C ASP A 146 15.71 -17.99 -1.21
N ILE A 147 16.75 -18.85 -1.28
CA ILE A 147 17.91 -18.63 -2.15
C ILE A 147 17.50 -18.80 -3.63
N VAL A 148 16.60 -19.74 -3.91
CA VAL A 148 16.04 -19.96 -5.25
C VAL A 148 15.26 -18.72 -5.71
N ASP A 149 14.43 -18.15 -4.83
CA ASP A 149 13.69 -16.93 -5.15
C ASP A 149 14.63 -15.71 -5.32
N TRP A 150 15.69 -15.60 -4.51
CA TRP A 150 16.69 -14.55 -4.70
C TRP A 150 17.43 -14.68 -6.04
N TYR A 151 17.76 -15.91 -6.45
CA TYR A 151 18.34 -16.20 -7.76
C TYR A 151 17.41 -15.73 -8.87
N TYR A 152 16.14 -16.16 -8.86
CA TYR A 152 15.20 -15.78 -9.91
C TYR A 152 14.84 -14.29 -9.90
N ALA A 153 14.78 -13.66 -8.73
CA ALA A 153 14.60 -12.21 -8.62
C ALA A 153 15.70 -11.45 -9.38
N ASN A 154 16.95 -11.90 -9.27
CA ASN A 154 18.07 -11.31 -9.99
C ASN A 154 18.11 -11.72 -11.46
N LEU A 155 17.79 -12.98 -11.79
CA LEU A 155 17.76 -13.47 -13.16
C LEU A 155 16.72 -12.69 -13.99
N VAL A 156 15.48 -12.67 -13.52
CA VAL A 156 14.33 -12.09 -14.22
C VAL A 156 14.31 -10.56 -14.07
N GLY A 157 14.62 -10.04 -12.88
CA GLY A 157 14.60 -8.60 -12.58
C GLY A 157 15.81 -7.83 -13.10
N GLY A 158 16.93 -8.51 -13.37
CA GLY A 158 18.19 -7.85 -13.74
C GLY A 158 18.94 -8.51 -14.88
N ALA A 159 19.35 -9.78 -14.75
CA ALA A 159 20.24 -10.44 -15.70
C ALA A 159 19.64 -10.53 -17.11
N TYR A 160 18.33 -10.76 -17.23
CA TYR A 160 17.63 -10.73 -18.52
C TYR A 160 17.73 -9.41 -19.26
N ALA A 161 17.84 -8.28 -18.56
CA ALA A 161 18.07 -6.99 -19.22
C ALA A 161 19.47 -6.96 -19.89
N GLN A 162 20.47 -7.59 -19.28
CA GLN A 162 21.83 -7.72 -19.82
C GLN A 162 21.85 -8.74 -20.98
N MET A 163 21.28 -9.93 -20.76
CA MET A 163 21.21 -11.01 -21.76
C MET A 163 20.47 -10.62 -23.04
N ARG A 164 19.48 -9.71 -22.99
CA ARG A 164 18.82 -9.19 -24.20
C ARG A 164 19.80 -8.58 -25.21
N TYR A 165 20.94 -8.08 -24.74
CA TYR A 165 21.98 -7.49 -25.58
C TYR A 165 23.13 -8.48 -25.81
N ASP A 166 23.59 -9.15 -24.76
CA ASP A 166 24.80 -9.97 -24.80
C ASP A 166 24.54 -11.39 -25.37
N ALA A 167 23.34 -11.94 -25.14
CA ALA A 167 22.94 -13.29 -25.54
C ALA A 167 21.44 -13.33 -25.96
N PRO A 168 21.04 -12.60 -27.02
CA PRO A 168 19.63 -12.40 -27.36
C PRO A 168 18.88 -13.68 -27.72
N ASP A 169 19.55 -14.69 -28.26
CA ASP A 169 18.91 -15.95 -28.63
C ASP A 169 18.66 -16.82 -27.39
N TYR A 170 19.61 -16.87 -26.45
CA TYR A 170 19.40 -17.52 -25.15
C TYR A 170 18.23 -16.88 -24.39
N TYR A 171 18.16 -15.55 -24.35
CA TYR A 171 17.02 -14.85 -23.75
C TYR A 171 15.69 -15.20 -24.43
N LYS A 172 15.62 -15.30 -25.76
CA LYS A 172 14.39 -15.68 -26.46
C LYS A 172 13.96 -17.10 -26.13
N ASP A 173 14.90 -18.04 -26.07
CA ASP A 173 14.61 -19.44 -25.75
C ASP A 173 14.05 -19.57 -24.33
N GLU A 174 14.66 -18.86 -23.37
CA GLU A 174 14.20 -18.79 -21.98
C GLU A 174 12.78 -18.23 -21.86
N ILE A 175 12.49 -17.11 -22.53
CA ILE A 175 11.16 -16.49 -22.51
C ILE A 175 10.11 -17.36 -23.23
N THR A 176 10.52 -18.15 -24.22
CA THR A 176 9.63 -19.09 -24.90
C THR A 176 9.27 -20.26 -23.99
N ARG A 177 10.23 -20.75 -23.21
CA ARG A 177 10.02 -21.82 -22.22
C ARG A 177 9.23 -21.34 -20.98
N PHE A 178 9.44 -20.09 -20.58
CA PHE A 178 8.88 -19.45 -19.38
C PHE A 178 8.25 -18.09 -19.71
N PRO A 179 7.08 -18.08 -20.37
CA PRO A 179 6.45 -16.85 -20.85
C PRO A 179 6.10 -15.87 -19.72
N GLU A 180 5.78 -16.35 -18.53
CA GLU A 180 5.50 -15.56 -17.33
C GLU A 180 6.64 -14.59 -16.98
N ARG A 181 7.90 -14.97 -17.25
CA ARG A 181 9.08 -14.15 -16.96
C ARG A 181 9.13 -12.85 -17.74
N ARG A 182 8.36 -12.72 -18.83
CA ARG A 182 8.16 -11.45 -19.56
C ARG A 182 7.52 -10.37 -18.70
N THR A 183 6.74 -10.77 -17.70
CA THR A 183 6.02 -9.87 -16.81
C THR A 183 6.82 -9.53 -15.55
N GLY A 184 8.01 -10.11 -15.39
CA GLY A 184 8.83 -9.96 -14.18
C GLY A 184 8.47 -10.98 -13.08
N PHE A 185 7.68 -12.00 -13.40
CA PHE A 185 7.28 -13.07 -12.49
C PHE A 185 8.03 -14.37 -12.80
N TYR A 186 8.26 -15.19 -11.78
CA TYR A 186 8.84 -16.52 -11.89
C TYR A 186 8.15 -17.46 -10.91
N LYS A 187 8.17 -18.76 -11.18
CA LYS A 187 7.65 -19.76 -10.25
C LYS A 187 8.55 -19.77 -9.00
N SER A 188 7.95 -19.53 -7.84
CA SER A 188 8.68 -19.45 -6.59
C SER A 188 9.06 -20.84 -6.09
N GLY A 189 10.23 -20.96 -5.46
CA GLY A 189 10.66 -22.15 -4.73
C GLY A 189 9.70 -22.56 -3.60
N PHE A 190 8.95 -21.59 -3.03
CA PHE A 190 7.93 -21.86 -2.01
C PHE A 190 6.71 -22.63 -2.54
N SER A 191 6.54 -22.74 -3.86
CA SER A 191 5.40 -23.44 -4.48
C SER A 191 5.20 -24.86 -3.95
N HIS A 192 6.29 -25.61 -3.74
CA HIS A 192 6.21 -26.97 -3.22
C HIS A 192 5.66 -27.01 -1.78
N MET A 193 6.18 -26.14 -0.89
CA MET A 193 5.68 -26.03 0.49
C MET A 193 4.23 -25.56 0.56
N LEU A 194 3.80 -24.71 -0.36
CA LEU A 194 2.43 -24.21 -0.46
C LEU A 194 1.48 -25.23 -1.13
N GLY A 195 2.04 -26.22 -1.82
CA GLY A 195 1.32 -27.30 -2.50
C GLY A 195 0.68 -26.89 -3.83
N ARG A 196 0.98 -25.69 -4.34
CA ARG A 196 0.50 -25.14 -5.63
C ARG A 196 1.54 -24.18 -6.20
N SER A 197 1.57 -24.05 -7.53
CA SER A 197 2.42 -23.11 -8.25
C SER A 197 2.12 -21.67 -7.86
N CYS A 198 2.99 -21.07 -7.05
CA CYS A 198 2.93 -19.65 -6.70
C CYS A 198 4.00 -18.91 -7.50
N TYR A 199 3.70 -17.71 -7.96
CA TYR A 199 4.62 -16.92 -8.76
C TYR A 199 5.01 -15.66 -8.03
N ALA A 200 6.30 -15.37 -8.00
CA ALA A 200 6.88 -14.24 -7.28
C ALA A 200 7.47 -13.22 -8.25
N SER A 201 7.49 -11.98 -7.82
CA SER A 201 8.16 -10.83 -8.41
C SER A 201 8.70 -9.98 -7.25
N PRO A 202 9.71 -9.12 -7.44
CA PRO A 202 10.29 -8.33 -6.33
C PRO A 202 9.26 -7.59 -5.47
N ASP A 203 8.18 -7.09 -6.08
CA ASP A 203 7.16 -6.27 -5.40
C ASP A 203 5.76 -6.91 -5.41
N SER A 204 5.63 -8.19 -5.80
CA SER A 204 4.31 -8.82 -5.93
C SER A 204 4.35 -10.35 -5.93
N TRP A 205 3.26 -10.97 -5.51
CA TRP A 205 3.01 -12.39 -5.71
C TRP A 205 1.68 -12.66 -6.40
N LEU A 206 1.65 -13.76 -7.14
CA LEU A 206 0.46 -14.37 -7.67
C LEU A 206 0.25 -15.71 -6.95
N VAL A 207 -0.80 -15.76 -6.13
CA VAL A 207 -1.09 -16.88 -5.24
C VAL A 207 -2.39 -17.56 -5.68
N PRO A 208 -2.40 -18.85 -6.07
CA PRO A 208 -3.63 -19.53 -6.47
C PRO A 208 -4.69 -19.56 -5.36
N SER A 209 -5.98 -19.53 -5.72
CA SER A 209 -7.13 -19.50 -4.81
C SER A 209 -7.18 -20.65 -3.79
N GLY A 210 -6.52 -21.77 -4.10
CA GLY A 210 -6.39 -22.91 -3.19
C GLY A 210 -5.31 -22.77 -2.11
N VAL A 211 -4.59 -21.65 -2.06
CA VAL A 211 -3.58 -21.35 -1.02
C VAL A 211 -4.12 -20.24 -0.10
N PRO A 212 -4.49 -20.57 1.15
CA PRO A 212 -4.89 -19.58 2.14
C PRO A 212 -3.79 -18.55 2.44
N LEU A 213 -4.15 -17.27 2.59
CA LEU A 213 -3.19 -16.18 2.80
C LEU A 213 -2.41 -16.30 4.12
N ASP A 214 -3.02 -16.82 5.18
CA ASP A 214 -2.37 -17.11 6.46
C ASP A 214 -1.24 -18.14 6.29
N ARG A 215 -1.50 -19.23 5.55
CA ARG A 215 -0.49 -20.22 5.20
C ARG A 215 0.60 -19.63 4.32
N PHE A 216 0.23 -18.80 3.34
CA PHE A 216 1.18 -18.12 2.46
C PHE A 216 2.14 -17.21 3.25
N PHE A 217 1.60 -16.33 4.12
CA PHE A 217 2.41 -15.43 4.92
C PHE A 217 3.32 -16.19 5.88
N ALA A 218 2.80 -17.24 6.55
CA ALA A 218 3.61 -18.07 7.44
C ALA A 218 4.76 -18.77 6.71
N ALA A 219 4.50 -19.35 5.53
CA ALA A 219 5.52 -20.07 4.76
C ALA A 219 6.61 -19.11 4.23
N THR A 220 6.25 -17.88 3.88
CA THR A 220 7.18 -16.88 3.33
C THR A 220 7.76 -15.95 4.39
N GLY A 221 7.59 -16.25 5.68
CA GLY A 221 8.14 -15.47 6.80
C GLY A 221 7.52 -14.08 6.98
N GLN A 222 6.38 -13.81 6.35
CA GLN A 222 5.68 -12.53 6.44
C GLN A 222 4.84 -12.43 7.71
N LYS A 223 4.71 -11.20 8.22
CA LYS A 223 4.04 -10.91 9.51
C LYS A 223 2.63 -10.33 9.35
N TYR A 224 2.05 -10.45 8.15
CA TYR A 224 0.70 -9.96 7.88
C TYR A 224 -0.35 -10.91 8.45
N GLU A 225 -1.40 -10.33 9.02
CA GLU A 225 -2.56 -11.06 9.56
C GLU A 225 -3.78 -10.76 8.69
N PRO A 226 -4.30 -11.72 7.90
CA PRO A 226 -5.42 -11.48 6.98
C PRO A 226 -6.67 -10.87 7.64
N GLU A 227 -6.89 -11.16 8.92
CA GLU A 227 -8.00 -10.64 9.71
C GLU A 227 -7.93 -9.11 9.92
N THR A 228 -6.75 -8.51 9.80
CA THR A 228 -6.54 -7.06 9.96
C THR A 228 -6.80 -6.26 8.68
N PHE A 229 -7.06 -6.95 7.57
CA PHE A 229 -7.23 -6.29 6.29
C PHE A 229 -8.60 -5.62 6.19
N LEU A 230 -8.60 -4.43 5.60
CA LEU A 230 -9.78 -3.62 5.38
C LEU A 230 -10.27 -3.81 3.95
N SER A 231 -11.58 -3.93 3.77
CA SER A 231 -12.19 -3.89 2.44
C SER A 231 -12.00 -2.50 1.83
N GLY A 232 -11.46 -2.45 0.62
CA GLY A 232 -11.19 -1.21 -0.09
C GLY A 232 -11.88 -1.13 -1.44
N GLU A 233 -11.89 0.08 -2.01
CA GLU A 233 -12.29 0.34 -3.39
C GLU A 233 -11.15 1.03 -4.14
N VAL A 234 -10.98 0.71 -5.43
CA VAL A 234 -10.01 1.40 -6.28
C VAL A 234 -10.63 2.68 -6.85
N LEU A 235 -9.95 3.79 -6.64
CA LEU A 235 -10.31 5.11 -7.12
C LEU A 235 -9.22 5.61 -8.09
N LEU A 236 -9.60 6.02 -9.30
CA LEU A 236 -8.69 6.67 -10.25
C LEU A 236 -9.02 8.17 -10.34
N VAL A 237 -8.08 9.02 -9.94
CA VAL A 237 -8.24 10.48 -9.95
C VAL A 237 -6.97 11.15 -10.45
N ALA A 238 -7.13 12.06 -11.41
CA ALA A 238 -6.04 12.83 -12.01
C ALA A 238 -4.87 11.96 -12.51
N GLY A 239 -5.17 10.78 -13.06
CA GLY A 239 -4.16 9.85 -13.59
C GLY A 239 -3.45 8.98 -12.54
N ASN A 240 -3.78 9.13 -11.25
CA ASN A 240 -3.28 8.29 -10.18
C ASN A 240 -4.34 7.29 -9.71
N SER A 241 -3.89 6.14 -9.24
CA SER A 241 -4.73 5.08 -8.67
C SER A 241 -4.56 5.01 -7.16
N TYR A 242 -5.67 4.91 -6.46
CA TYR A 242 -5.75 4.86 -5.00
C TYR A 242 -6.59 3.66 -4.59
N VAL A 243 -6.32 3.15 -3.38
CA VAL A 243 -7.25 2.29 -2.65
C VAL A 243 -7.78 3.10 -1.47
N VAL A 244 -9.10 3.14 -1.36
CA VAL A 244 -9.82 3.84 -0.29
C VAL A 244 -10.51 2.79 0.56
N ALA A 245 -10.17 2.75 1.84
CA ALA A 245 -10.80 1.91 2.85
C ALA A 245 -11.22 2.78 4.05
N ASP A 246 -11.92 2.18 5.01
CA ASP A 246 -12.36 2.92 6.20
C ASP A 246 -11.15 3.50 6.97
N GLY A 247 -11.10 4.83 7.08
CA GLY A 247 -10.01 5.55 7.74
C GLY A 247 -8.64 5.50 7.06
N LEU A 248 -8.51 4.90 5.86
CA LEU A 248 -7.23 4.65 5.20
C LEU A 248 -7.29 4.96 3.70
N VAL A 249 -6.32 5.71 3.20
CA VAL A 249 -6.12 5.93 1.76
C VAL A 249 -4.66 5.67 1.42
N ALA A 250 -4.42 4.81 0.44
CA ALA A 250 -3.09 4.47 -0.05
C ALA A 250 -3.05 4.49 -1.57
N TYR A 251 -1.85 4.51 -2.15
CA TYR A 251 -1.68 4.34 -3.59
C TYR A 251 -2.00 2.91 -3.98
N PHE A 252 -2.80 2.71 -5.03
CA PHE A 252 -3.01 1.38 -5.58
C PHE A 252 -1.93 1.08 -6.64
N PRO A 253 -1.16 -0.01 -6.52
CA PRO A 253 -0.09 -0.38 -7.45
C PRO A 253 -0.62 -0.93 -8.78
N MET A 254 -1.22 -0.06 -9.58
CA MET A 254 -1.91 -0.44 -10.82
C MET A 254 -1.01 -1.16 -11.83
N ASN A 255 0.26 -0.74 -11.95
CA ASN A 255 1.23 -1.37 -12.86
C ASN A 255 1.51 -2.82 -12.46
N GLN A 256 1.82 -3.06 -11.19
CA GLN A 256 2.11 -4.41 -10.69
C GLN A 256 0.85 -5.30 -10.75
N TYR A 257 -0.32 -4.72 -10.45
CA TYR A 257 -1.58 -5.42 -10.62
C TYR A 257 -1.77 -5.91 -12.08
N PHE A 258 -1.58 -5.04 -13.07
CA PHE A 258 -1.69 -5.45 -14.48
C PHE A 258 -0.67 -6.52 -14.87
N LYS A 259 0.60 -6.38 -14.46
CA LYS A 259 1.62 -7.41 -14.72
C LYS A 259 1.22 -8.76 -14.13
N SER A 260 0.73 -8.77 -12.90
CA SER A 260 0.29 -9.99 -12.23
C SER A 260 -0.93 -10.64 -12.90
N ARG A 261 -1.86 -9.85 -13.47
CA ARG A 261 -2.97 -10.36 -14.28
C ARG A 261 -2.49 -10.99 -15.60
N VAL A 262 -1.56 -10.33 -16.29
CA VAL A 262 -0.94 -10.90 -17.50
C VAL A 262 -0.22 -12.21 -17.17
N CYS A 263 0.52 -12.25 -16.06
CA CYS A 263 1.17 -13.46 -15.57
C CYS A 263 0.15 -14.59 -15.33
N ALA A 264 -0.96 -14.29 -14.65
CA ALA A 264 -2.02 -15.28 -14.39
C ALA A 264 -2.57 -15.91 -15.67
N SER A 265 -2.82 -15.11 -16.71
CA SER A 265 -3.24 -15.61 -18.03
C SER A 265 -2.20 -16.52 -18.68
N LEU A 266 -0.91 -16.14 -18.66
CA LEU A 266 0.16 -16.93 -19.27
C LEU A 266 0.37 -18.27 -18.57
N VAL A 267 0.24 -18.29 -17.24
CA VAL A 267 0.37 -19.51 -16.43
C VAL A 267 -0.80 -20.45 -16.71
N ARG A 268 -2.03 -19.93 -16.80
CA ARG A 268 -3.21 -20.74 -17.14
C ARG A 268 -3.09 -21.40 -18.50
N GLU A 269 -2.67 -20.65 -19.52
CA GLU A 269 -2.46 -21.19 -20.87
C GLU A 269 -1.46 -22.36 -20.89
N LYS A 270 -0.47 -22.34 -19.99
CA LYS A 270 0.53 -23.40 -19.85
C LYS A 270 0.02 -24.64 -19.09
N GLU A 271 -0.93 -24.46 -18.17
CA GLU A 271 -1.50 -25.54 -17.34
C GLU A 271 -2.71 -26.24 -17.99
N GLU A 272 -3.43 -25.59 -18.92
CA GLU A 272 -4.59 -26.16 -19.61
C GLU A 272 -4.18 -27.11 -20.76
N ASP A 273 -4.76 -28.32 -20.80
CA ASP A 273 -4.62 -29.24 -21.95
C ASP A 273 -5.51 -28.73 -23.11
N PRO A 274 -4.93 -28.40 -24.28
CA PRO A 274 -5.70 -27.91 -25.43
C PRO A 274 -6.70 -28.93 -26.00
N TYR A 275 -6.66 -30.19 -25.55
CA TYR A 275 -7.59 -31.25 -25.94
C TYR A 275 -8.65 -31.57 -24.86
N ASP A 276 -8.55 -30.99 -23.66
CA ASP A 276 -9.57 -31.15 -22.61
C ASP A 276 -10.66 -30.07 -22.77
N THR A 277 -11.75 -30.43 -23.44
CA THR A 277 -12.89 -29.54 -23.70
C THR A 277 -13.68 -29.14 -22.46
N GLU A 278 -13.42 -29.73 -21.27
CA GLU A 278 -14.08 -29.32 -20.02
C GLU A 278 -13.31 -28.21 -19.29
N THR A 279 -11.99 -28.10 -19.49
CA THR A 279 -11.13 -27.07 -18.85
C THR A 279 -10.54 -26.05 -19.81
N TYR A 280 -10.54 -26.32 -21.11
CA TYR A 280 -9.99 -25.42 -22.13
C TYR A 280 -10.88 -24.18 -22.28
N ASP A 281 -10.39 -23.04 -21.79
CA ASP A 281 -10.98 -21.73 -22.07
C ASP A 281 -10.23 -21.09 -23.26
N PRO A 282 -10.87 -20.99 -24.44
CA PRO A 282 -10.22 -20.38 -25.61
C PRO A 282 -9.85 -18.90 -25.39
N ASP A 283 -10.39 -18.24 -24.35
CA ASP A 283 -10.11 -16.86 -23.97
C ASP A 283 -9.23 -16.78 -22.70
N ASN A 284 -8.10 -17.49 -22.66
CA ASN A 284 -7.13 -17.45 -21.55
C ASN A 284 -6.59 -16.05 -21.19
N PHE A 285 -6.73 -15.10 -22.13
CA PHE A 285 -6.67 -13.67 -21.83
C PHE A 285 -8.06 -13.06 -22.04
N ASP A 286 -8.97 -13.28 -21.09
CA ASP A 286 -10.30 -12.69 -21.15
C ASP A 286 -10.24 -11.21 -20.74
N TRP A 287 -10.01 -10.34 -21.72
CA TRP A 287 -10.13 -8.88 -21.56
C TRP A 287 -11.54 -8.45 -21.16
N THR A 288 -12.54 -9.33 -21.29
CA THR A 288 -13.93 -9.07 -20.93
C THR A 288 -14.16 -9.17 -19.41
N ASP A 289 -13.27 -9.84 -18.68
CA ASP A 289 -13.20 -9.86 -17.20
C ASP A 289 -12.09 -8.95 -16.65
N ALA A 290 -11.89 -7.80 -17.30
CA ALA A 290 -10.97 -6.78 -16.82
C ALA A 290 -11.52 -6.14 -15.53
N SER A 291 -10.92 -6.51 -14.40
CA SER A 291 -11.24 -5.96 -13.08
C SER A 291 -11.19 -4.43 -13.12
N PHE A 292 -12.18 -3.79 -12.50
CA PHE A 292 -12.34 -2.33 -12.43
C PHE A 292 -12.74 -1.63 -13.75
N THR A 293 -13.13 -2.37 -14.80
CA THR A 293 -13.60 -1.77 -16.05
C THR A 293 -15.08 -2.06 -16.31
N HIS A 294 -15.72 -1.19 -17.09
CA HIS A 294 -17.08 -1.40 -17.58
C HIS A 294 -17.10 -1.15 -19.09
N SER A 295 -17.55 -2.15 -19.85
CA SER A 295 -17.70 -2.06 -21.30
C SER A 295 -19.18 -2.13 -21.70
N PRO A 296 -19.77 -1.01 -22.16
CA PRO A 296 -21.15 -1.01 -22.67
C PRO A 296 -21.34 -1.94 -23.87
N TYR A 297 -20.30 -2.16 -24.68
CA TYR A 297 -20.33 -3.06 -25.82
C TYR A 297 -20.45 -4.52 -25.38
N LEU A 298 -19.63 -4.94 -24.40
CA LEU A 298 -19.69 -6.29 -23.84
C LEU A 298 -21.00 -6.51 -23.06
N GLU A 299 -21.46 -5.52 -22.30
CA GLU A 299 -22.76 -5.58 -21.64
C GLU A 299 -23.89 -5.79 -22.67
N HIS A 300 -23.84 -5.09 -23.80
CA HIS A 300 -24.80 -5.26 -24.88
C HIS A 300 -24.76 -6.66 -25.51
N LEU A 301 -23.55 -7.19 -25.76
CA LEU A 301 -23.36 -8.53 -26.29
C LEU A 301 -23.88 -9.59 -25.32
N TRP A 302 -23.49 -9.52 -24.04
CA TRP A 302 -23.92 -10.45 -23.00
C TRP A 302 -25.44 -10.44 -22.80
N ARG A 303 -26.11 -9.27 -22.85
CA ARG A 303 -27.58 -9.20 -22.81
C ARG A 303 -28.26 -9.93 -23.98
N ARG A 304 -27.60 -10.09 -25.13
CA ARG A 304 -28.14 -10.82 -26.28
C ARG A 304 -27.85 -12.33 -26.24
N VAL A 305 -26.81 -12.74 -25.52
CA VAL A 305 -26.34 -14.13 -25.45
C VAL A 305 -26.90 -14.86 -24.20
N HIS A 306 -27.20 -14.15 -23.10
CA HIS A 306 -27.58 -14.75 -21.81
C HIS A 306 -29.04 -15.21 -21.62
N ASP A 307 -29.82 -15.40 -22.68
CA ASP A 307 -31.13 -16.06 -22.54
C ASP A 307 -31.01 -17.59 -22.32
N GLN A 308 -29.79 -18.18 -22.31
CA GLN A 308 -29.65 -19.64 -22.21
C GLN A 308 -28.61 -20.20 -21.21
N HIS A 309 -27.57 -19.48 -20.74
CA HIS A 309 -26.50 -20.12 -19.93
C HIS A 309 -25.86 -19.26 -18.81
N GLY A 310 -26.65 -18.54 -18.00
CA GLY A 310 -26.36 -18.25 -16.58
C GLY A 310 -25.04 -17.59 -16.12
N HIS A 311 -24.08 -17.27 -16.98
CA HIS A 311 -22.83 -16.59 -16.60
C HIS A 311 -23.16 -15.15 -16.22
N ARG A 312 -22.90 -14.77 -14.97
CA ARG A 312 -22.97 -13.38 -14.53
C ARG A 312 -21.66 -12.67 -14.89
N PRO A 313 -21.68 -11.36 -15.17
CA PRO A 313 -20.46 -10.57 -15.24
C PRO A 313 -19.60 -10.84 -14.00
N GLY A 314 -18.28 -10.99 -14.18
CA GLY A 314 -17.32 -11.36 -13.15
C GLY A 314 -17.61 -10.66 -11.82
N ALA A 315 -17.63 -11.45 -10.73
CA ALA A 315 -17.78 -10.91 -9.38
C ALA A 315 -16.71 -9.83 -9.20
N ARG A 316 -17.11 -8.61 -8.80
CA ARG A 316 -16.17 -7.52 -8.55
C ARG A 316 -15.03 -8.05 -7.67
N ALA A 317 -13.81 -7.98 -8.18
CA ALA A 317 -12.64 -8.46 -7.46
C ALA A 317 -12.60 -7.84 -6.06
N GLY A 318 -12.53 -8.68 -5.03
CA GLY A 318 -12.44 -8.23 -3.66
C GLY A 318 -11.08 -7.57 -3.45
N ILE A 319 -11.06 -6.28 -3.15
CA ILE A 319 -9.84 -5.56 -2.79
C ILE A 319 -9.75 -5.50 -1.28
N LEU A 320 -8.61 -5.92 -0.76
CA LEU A 320 -8.27 -5.76 0.64
C LEU A 320 -6.96 -4.99 0.77
N ILE A 321 -6.85 -4.15 1.80
CA ILE A 321 -5.63 -3.44 2.15
C ILE A 321 -5.30 -3.73 3.62
N ASP A 322 -4.05 -4.05 3.91
CA ASP A 322 -3.59 -4.20 5.29
C ASP A 322 -3.79 -2.88 6.07
N SER A 323 -4.10 -2.97 7.36
CA SER A 323 -4.32 -1.81 8.23
C SER A 323 -3.15 -0.80 8.29
N SER A 324 -1.91 -1.23 8.04
CA SER A 324 -0.75 -0.33 7.95
C SER A 324 -0.62 0.37 6.58
N GLY A 325 -1.38 -0.09 5.59
CA GLY A 325 -1.37 0.40 4.21
C GLY A 325 -0.11 0.07 3.44
N THR A 326 0.58 -1.03 3.78
CA THR A 326 1.81 -1.49 3.13
C THR A 326 1.61 -2.66 2.18
N LEU A 327 0.41 -3.24 2.16
CA LEU A 327 0.07 -4.36 1.30
C LEU A 327 -1.37 -4.27 0.80
N VAL A 328 -1.56 -4.48 -0.50
CA VAL A 328 -2.88 -4.62 -1.13
C VAL A 328 -3.01 -6.02 -1.71
N THR A 329 -4.16 -6.66 -1.50
CA THR A 329 -4.51 -7.90 -2.18
C THR A 329 -5.75 -7.72 -3.03
N VAL A 330 -5.74 -8.31 -4.23
CA VAL A 330 -6.92 -8.37 -5.11
C VAL A 330 -7.22 -9.82 -5.40
N PHE A 331 -8.43 -10.29 -5.13
CA PHE A 331 -8.86 -11.63 -5.51
C PHE A 331 -9.69 -11.56 -6.79
N ASP A 332 -9.22 -12.20 -7.86
CA ASP A 332 -9.87 -12.20 -9.18
C ASP A 332 -10.78 -13.42 -9.42
N GLY A 333 -10.92 -14.30 -8.44
CA GLY A 333 -11.67 -15.57 -8.54
C GLY A 333 -10.79 -16.80 -8.64
N LEU A 334 -9.60 -16.69 -9.22
CA LEU A 334 -8.65 -17.80 -9.44
C LEU A 334 -7.34 -17.59 -8.70
N PHE A 335 -6.88 -16.35 -8.62
CA PHE A 335 -5.66 -15.95 -7.97
C PHE A 335 -5.91 -14.78 -7.00
N THR A 336 -5.10 -14.75 -5.96
CA THR A 336 -4.88 -13.59 -5.12
C THR A 336 -3.61 -12.88 -5.59
N HIS A 337 -3.77 -11.66 -6.06
CA HIS A 337 -2.68 -10.76 -6.42
C HIS A 337 -2.23 -10.02 -5.17
N VAL A 338 -1.05 -10.35 -4.67
CA VAL A 338 -0.43 -9.72 -3.49
C VAL A 338 0.52 -8.62 -3.98
N LEU A 339 0.32 -7.38 -3.55
CA LEU A 339 0.96 -6.19 -4.12
C LEU A 339 1.59 -5.32 -3.01
N TYR A 340 2.94 -5.25 -2.97
CA TYR A 340 3.67 -4.52 -1.93
C TYR A 340 4.04 -3.07 -2.29
N ASP A 341 3.98 -2.69 -3.57
CA ASP A 341 4.33 -1.34 -4.06
C ASP A 341 3.26 -0.29 -3.73
N THR A 342 2.90 -0.17 -2.46
CA THR A 342 1.86 0.73 -1.96
C THR A 342 2.39 1.54 -0.77
N LYS A 343 1.74 2.67 -0.51
CA LYS A 343 2.00 3.50 0.67
C LYS A 343 0.79 4.36 0.99
N THR A 344 0.57 4.61 2.26
CA THR A 344 -0.46 5.54 2.74
C THR A 344 -0.20 6.97 2.28
N LEU A 345 -1.26 7.70 1.95
CA LEU A 345 -1.17 9.12 1.63
C LEU A 345 -0.84 9.92 2.90
N ASN A 346 0.12 10.83 2.79
CA ASN A 346 0.33 11.84 3.82
C ASN A 346 -0.77 12.91 3.75
N ILE A 347 -0.86 13.76 4.78
CA ILE A 347 -1.91 14.78 4.89
C ILE A 347 -1.92 15.79 3.73
N VAL A 348 -0.77 16.04 3.08
CA VAL A 348 -0.68 16.95 1.94
C VAL A 348 -1.31 16.29 0.72
N ALA A 349 -0.88 15.08 0.37
CA ALA A 349 -1.43 14.30 -0.73
C ALA A 349 -2.93 14.01 -0.55
N LEU A 350 -3.38 13.78 0.69
CA LEU A 350 -4.80 13.57 0.99
C LEU A 350 -5.65 14.83 0.74
N LYS A 351 -5.12 16.02 1.07
CA LYS A 351 -5.79 17.31 0.76
C LYS A 351 -5.88 17.55 -0.75
N GLU A 352 -4.81 17.27 -1.48
CA GLU A 352 -4.79 17.38 -2.94
C GLU A 352 -5.81 16.42 -3.57
N LEU A 353 -5.84 15.15 -3.14
CA LEU A 353 -6.84 14.19 -3.59
C LEU A 353 -8.26 14.64 -3.25
N HIS A 354 -8.49 15.16 -2.04
CA HIS A 354 -9.80 15.68 -1.63
C HIS A 354 -10.27 16.83 -2.53
N GLU A 355 -9.38 17.77 -2.89
CA GLU A 355 -9.71 18.86 -3.80
C GLU A 355 -10.08 18.34 -5.20
N GLU A 356 -9.33 17.37 -5.74
CA GLU A 356 -9.63 16.78 -7.05
C GLU A 356 -10.94 15.98 -7.05
N VAL A 357 -11.17 15.16 -6.01
CA VAL A 357 -12.44 14.45 -5.83
C VAL A 357 -13.60 15.44 -5.70
N GLY A 358 -13.41 16.55 -4.99
CA GLY A 358 -14.40 17.62 -4.86
C GLY A 358 -14.77 18.23 -6.22
N LYS A 359 -13.79 18.47 -7.10
CA LYS A 359 -14.04 18.93 -8.48
C LYS A 359 -14.85 17.92 -9.28
N ILE A 360 -14.48 16.63 -9.21
CA ILE A 360 -15.18 15.53 -9.90
C ILE A 360 -16.62 15.41 -9.39
N ALA A 361 -16.83 15.44 -8.08
CA ALA A 361 -18.15 15.38 -7.47
C ALA A 361 -19.04 16.56 -7.93
N GLY A 362 -18.47 17.76 -8.08
CA GLY A 362 -19.17 18.92 -8.64
C GLY A 362 -19.57 18.73 -10.11
N GLN A 363 -18.70 18.14 -10.93
CA GLN A 363 -18.99 17.80 -12.33
C GLN A 363 -20.09 16.73 -12.43
N LEU A 364 -19.99 15.65 -11.65
CA LEU A 364 -21.00 14.60 -11.59
C LEU A 364 -22.36 15.14 -11.16
N SER A 365 -22.39 15.98 -10.11
CA SER A 365 -23.62 16.63 -9.65
C SER A 365 -24.29 17.40 -10.80
N SER A 366 -23.51 18.21 -11.52
CA SER A 366 -23.98 18.98 -12.68
C SER A 366 -24.53 18.06 -13.79
N ALA A 367 -23.89 16.92 -14.04
CA ALA A 367 -24.29 15.97 -15.08
C ALA A 367 -25.63 15.28 -14.79
N ILE A 368 -25.94 15.00 -13.51
CA ILE A 368 -27.23 14.42 -13.09
C ILE A 368 -28.30 15.49 -12.83
N GLY A 369 -28.06 16.74 -13.24
CA GLY A 369 -28.99 17.85 -13.05
C GLY A 369 -29.16 18.26 -11.58
N LEU A 370 -28.32 17.73 -10.68
CA LEU A 370 -28.22 18.29 -9.35
C LEU A 370 -27.50 19.63 -9.49
N PRO A 371 -28.07 20.72 -8.95
CA PRO A 371 -27.37 22.00 -8.97
C PRO A 371 -26.01 21.81 -8.30
N GLY A 372 -24.93 21.94 -9.08
CA GLY A 372 -23.58 21.93 -8.56
C GLY A 372 -23.52 22.95 -7.42
N THR A 373 -23.20 22.49 -6.20
CA THR A 373 -23.42 23.26 -4.96
C THR A 373 -24.80 23.93 -4.96
N SER A 374 -25.83 23.20 -4.50
CA SER A 374 -27.16 23.77 -4.21
C SER A 374 -27.00 25.18 -3.65
N ARG A 375 -27.43 26.21 -4.39
CA ARG A 375 -27.55 27.56 -3.83
C ARG A 375 -28.27 27.40 -2.51
N LEU A 376 -27.64 27.82 -1.41
CA LEU A 376 -28.30 27.75 -0.12
C LEU A 376 -29.44 28.76 -0.18
N TYR A 377 -30.68 28.26 -0.20
CA TYR A 377 -31.86 29.12 -0.27
C TYR A 377 -32.09 29.70 1.12
N TRP A 378 -31.30 30.72 1.48
CA TRP A 378 -31.34 31.40 2.77
C TRP A 378 -32.75 31.87 3.17
N GLN A 379 -33.64 32.09 2.19
CA GLN A 379 -35.05 32.44 2.35
C GLN A 379 -35.88 31.35 3.05
N GLU A 380 -35.43 30.09 3.05
CA GLU A 380 -36.09 28.97 3.72
C GLU A 380 -35.80 28.93 5.22
N LEU A 381 -34.81 29.69 5.69
CA LEU A 381 -34.46 29.79 7.10
C LEU A 381 -35.25 30.90 7.79
N THR A 382 -35.56 30.66 9.05
CA THR A 382 -35.96 31.69 10.02
C THR A 382 -34.74 32.26 10.73
N ASP A 383 -34.88 33.42 11.40
CA ASP A 383 -33.83 33.99 12.26
C ASP A 383 -33.27 32.94 13.25
N GLU A 384 -34.16 32.13 13.87
CA GLU A 384 -33.79 31.13 14.88
C GLU A 384 -33.00 29.97 14.28
N SER A 385 -33.49 29.39 13.18
CA SER A 385 -32.77 28.32 12.47
C SER A 385 -31.46 28.82 11.85
N PHE A 386 -31.36 30.10 11.49
CA PHE A 386 -30.12 30.69 11.00
C PHE A 386 -29.09 30.84 12.11
N GLU A 387 -29.48 31.34 13.29
CA GLU A 387 -28.59 31.36 14.46
C GLU A 387 -28.14 29.93 14.85
N GLN A 388 -29.01 28.93 14.72
CA GLN A 388 -28.65 27.54 15.00
C GLN A 388 -27.67 26.97 13.96
N LEU A 389 -27.84 27.33 12.68
CA LEU A 389 -26.85 27.03 11.64
C LEU A 389 -25.50 27.67 11.95
N CYS A 390 -25.49 28.94 12.37
CA CYS A 390 -24.26 29.62 12.77
C CYS A 390 -23.60 28.93 13.97
N TYR A 391 -24.39 28.50 14.96
CA TYR A 391 -23.90 27.71 16.08
C TYR A 391 -23.21 26.42 15.62
N ASP A 392 -23.86 25.63 14.77
CA ASP A 392 -23.28 24.38 14.26
C ASP A 392 -22.02 24.63 13.41
N VAL A 393 -21.97 25.74 12.65
CA VAL A 393 -20.77 26.16 11.91
C VAL A 393 -19.62 26.49 12.85
N ILE A 394 -19.86 27.22 13.94
CA ILE A 394 -18.83 27.53 14.96
C ILE A 394 -18.39 26.24 15.66
N TYR A 395 -19.33 25.35 15.97
CA TYR A 395 -19.06 24.06 16.61
C TYR A 395 -18.14 23.17 15.77
N ALA A 396 -18.30 23.17 14.45
CA ALA A 396 -17.45 22.44 13.54
C ALA A 396 -16.12 23.16 13.21
N HIS A 397 -15.94 24.41 13.65
CA HIS A 397 -14.80 25.23 13.23
C HIS A 397 -13.56 24.96 14.11
N PRO A 398 -12.39 24.59 13.54
CA PRO A 398 -11.23 24.09 14.29
C PRO A 398 -10.55 25.10 15.22
N ARG A 399 -11.00 26.37 15.18
CA ARG A 399 -10.47 27.45 16.01
C ARG A 399 -11.14 27.54 17.38
N PHE A 400 -12.37 27.05 17.51
CA PHE A 400 -13.18 27.27 18.72
C PHE A 400 -13.28 26.00 19.55
N ASP A 401 -13.27 26.17 20.86
CA ASP A 401 -13.46 25.08 21.81
C ASP A 401 -14.94 24.73 21.90
N SER A 402 -15.31 23.54 21.41
CA SER A 402 -16.69 23.05 21.33
C SER A 402 -17.40 23.04 22.67
N ASP A 403 -16.67 22.86 23.77
CA ASP A 403 -17.25 22.77 25.13
C ASP A 403 -17.64 24.14 25.69
N THR A 404 -17.22 25.22 25.03
CA THR A 404 -17.44 26.60 25.48
C THR A 404 -18.54 27.33 24.72
N ILE A 405 -19.04 26.75 23.62
CA ILE A 405 -19.98 27.42 22.70
C ILE A 405 -21.38 27.47 23.30
N ARG A 406 -21.94 28.67 23.38
CA ARG A 406 -23.26 28.95 23.96
C ARG A 406 -24.10 29.82 23.02
N LYS A 407 -25.23 29.28 22.54
CA LYS A 407 -26.29 30.08 21.92
C LYS A 407 -27.09 30.78 23.01
N LEU A 408 -27.29 32.08 22.90
CA LEU A 408 -27.95 32.90 23.92
C LEU A 408 -29.33 33.32 23.45
N GLY A 409 -30.34 33.06 24.28
CA GLY A 409 -31.71 33.52 24.05
C GLY A 409 -32.42 32.88 22.85
N LYS A 410 -33.63 33.38 22.59
CA LYS A 410 -34.39 33.17 21.35
C LYS A 410 -34.16 34.37 20.45
N SER A 411 -34.21 34.19 19.13
CA SER A 411 -34.07 35.30 18.19
C SER A 411 -34.98 36.48 18.57
N ARG A 412 -34.40 37.69 18.57
CA ARG A 412 -35.04 38.98 18.93
C ARG A 412 -35.25 39.25 20.43
N SER A 413 -34.62 38.49 21.33
CA SER A 413 -34.46 38.86 22.74
C SER A 413 -33.64 40.16 22.89
N ARG A 414 -33.82 40.87 24.02
CA ARG A 414 -33.07 42.10 24.35
C ARG A 414 -31.64 41.76 24.82
N ASP A 415 -30.88 41.04 23.99
CA ASP A 415 -29.57 40.51 24.38
C ASP A 415 -28.40 41.35 23.83
N GLY A 416 -28.72 42.53 23.28
CA GLY A 416 -27.73 43.52 22.86
C GLY A 416 -26.94 43.13 21.59
N GLY A 417 -27.40 42.13 20.85
CA GLY A 417 -26.75 41.69 19.60
C GLY A 417 -25.68 40.61 19.76
N ARG A 418 -25.50 40.05 20.97
CA ARG A 418 -24.67 38.87 21.23
C ARG A 418 -25.53 37.61 21.11
N ASP A 419 -25.45 36.94 19.97
CA ASP A 419 -26.29 35.77 19.69
C ASP A 419 -25.59 34.47 20.11
N ILE A 420 -24.26 34.38 19.94
CA ILE A 420 -23.45 33.21 20.34
C ILE A 420 -22.16 33.68 21.03
N GLU A 421 -21.73 32.95 22.05
CA GLU A 421 -20.47 33.14 22.76
C GLU A 421 -19.63 31.85 22.67
N ALA A 422 -18.32 31.98 22.43
CA ALA A 422 -17.38 30.86 22.44
C ALA A 422 -16.00 31.31 22.89
N PHE A 423 -15.13 30.38 23.26
CA PHE A 423 -13.71 30.63 23.43
C PHE A 423 -12.91 30.00 22.29
N ASP A 424 -11.82 30.65 21.87
CA ASP A 424 -10.90 30.04 20.93
C ASP A 424 -9.94 29.07 21.63
N LEU A 425 -9.47 28.07 20.88
CA LEU A 425 -8.40 27.20 21.31
C LEU A 425 -7.09 27.99 21.31
N PRO A 426 -6.33 28.00 22.42
CA PRO A 426 -5.08 28.75 22.51
C PRO A 426 -4.03 28.15 21.56
N VAL A 427 -3.39 29.01 20.77
CA VAL A 427 -2.39 28.62 19.75
C VAL A 427 -1.12 28.05 20.39
N ARG A 428 -0.82 28.44 21.63
CA ARG A 428 0.29 27.93 22.45
C ARG A 428 -0.23 27.58 23.85
N SER A 429 0.36 26.59 24.49
CA SER A 429 -0.07 26.12 25.83
C SER A 429 -0.04 27.17 26.94
N ALA A 430 0.62 28.32 26.74
CA ALA A 430 0.69 29.43 27.69
C ALA A 430 -0.29 30.59 27.38
N ASP A 431 -0.92 30.59 26.21
CA ASP A 431 -1.87 31.63 25.83
C ASP A 431 -3.23 31.37 26.50
N ARG A 432 -3.88 32.44 26.98
CA ARG A 432 -5.24 32.31 27.50
C ARG A 432 -6.25 32.25 26.36
N PRO A 433 -7.28 31.38 26.44
CA PRO A 433 -8.40 31.39 25.50
C PRO A 433 -9.06 32.77 25.46
N ARG A 434 -9.33 33.29 24.27
CA ARG A 434 -10.00 34.58 24.07
C ARG A 434 -11.49 34.36 23.96
N LYS A 435 -12.25 35.28 24.56
CA LYS A 435 -13.70 35.27 24.49
C LYS A 435 -14.20 35.89 23.18
N TRP A 436 -14.97 35.13 22.40
CA TRP A 436 -15.57 35.54 21.14
C TRP A 436 -17.07 35.80 21.27
N ILE A 437 -17.53 36.86 20.62
CA ILE A 437 -18.96 37.15 20.40
C ILE A 437 -19.27 37.05 18.91
N PHE A 438 -20.34 36.32 18.60
CA PHE A 438 -20.88 36.21 17.25
C PHE A 438 -22.26 36.85 17.20
N GLN A 439 -22.44 37.70 16.20
CA GLN A 439 -23.72 38.30 15.86
C GLN A 439 -24.22 37.75 14.53
N CYS A 440 -25.39 37.12 14.56
CA CYS A 440 -26.01 36.46 13.44
C CYS A 440 -27.07 37.37 12.81
N LYS A 441 -27.00 37.57 11.50
CA LYS A 441 -27.99 38.35 10.74
C LYS A 441 -28.44 37.60 9.50
N LEU A 442 -29.68 37.14 9.53
CA LEU A 442 -30.35 36.63 8.34
C LEU A 442 -30.84 37.81 7.48
N VAL A 443 -30.48 37.78 6.20
CA VAL A 443 -30.90 38.74 5.19
C VAL A 443 -31.50 37.98 4.00
N THR A 444 -32.81 38.15 3.77
CA THR A 444 -33.58 37.39 2.78
C THR A 444 -33.97 38.20 1.54
N ASP A 445 -33.81 39.52 1.59
CA ASP A 445 -34.20 40.46 0.52
C ASP A 445 -33.13 40.66 -0.57
N GLY A 446 -32.02 39.93 -0.47
CA GLY A 446 -30.88 40.00 -1.40
C GLY A 446 -30.02 41.27 -1.25
N SER A 447 -30.27 42.11 -0.25
CA SER A 447 -29.44 43.28 0.03
C SER A 447 -28.16 42.92 0.78
N SER A 448 -27.11 43.72 0.62
CA SER A 448 -25.90 43.59 1.46
C SER A 448 -26.17 44.01 2.90
N LEU A 449 -25.37 43.49 3.83
CA LEU A 449 -25.35 43.93 5.22
C LEU A 449 -24.46 45.17 5.34
N THR A 450 -25.06 46.29 5.76
CA THR A 450 -24.42 47.61 5.78
C THR A 450 -24.17 48.10 7.21
N GLY A 451 -23.26 49.07 7.37
CA GLY A 451 -22.90 49.64 8.68
C GLY A 451 -24.05 50.26 9.49
N ARG A 452 -25.20 50.54 8.85
CA ARG A 452 -26.42 51.05 9.50
C ARG A 452 -27.26 49.96 10.16
N LYS A 453 -27.13 48.70 9.72
CA LYS A 453 -27.90 47.55 10.21
C LYS A 453 -27.31 46.93 11.49
N LEU A 454 -26.09 47.33 11.85
CA LEU A 454 -25.36 46.90 13.04
C LEU A 454 -25.08 48.11 13.92
N VAL A 455 -25.86 48.31 14.99
CA VAL A 455 -25.74 49.46 15.90
C VAL A 455 -25.09 49.00 17.21
N ASP A 456 -24.37 49.89 17.89
CA ASP A 456 -23.85 49.68 19.26
C ASP A 456 -22.84 48.52 19.46
N VAL A 457 -22.12 48.12 18.40
CA VAL A 457 -21.07 47.07 18.48
C VAL A 457 -20.00 47.42 19.52
N GLY A 458 -19.57 48.68 19.60
CA GLY A 458 -18.55 49.11 20.58
C GLY A 458 -18.97 48.89 22.02
N ASP A 459 -20.19 49.33 22.37
CA ASP A 459 -20.76 49.21 23.71
C ASP A 459 -20.95 47.74 24.10
N MET A 460 -21.38 46.89 23.16
CA MET A 460 -21.50 45.44 23.36
C MET A 460 -20.15 44.79 23.65
N LEU A 461 -19.10 45.12 22.88
CA LEU A 461 -17.76 44.54 23.09
C LEU A 461 -17.21 44.90 24.48
N GLU A 462 -17.41 46.15 24.91
CA GLU A 462 -17.00 46.62 26.23
C GLU A 462 -17.82 45.96 27.35
N HIS A 463 -19.15 45.95 27.21
CA HIS A 463 -20.05 45.39 28.22
C HIS A 463 -19.79 43.91 28.51
N TYR A 464 -19.44 43.14 27.48
CA TYR A 464 -19.22 41.70 27.61
C TYR A 464 -17.75 41.27 27.66
N SER A 465 -16.83 42.24 27.64
CA SER A 465 -15.37 42.02 27.67
C SER A 465 -14.91 41.02 26.60
N ALA A 466 -15.37 41.21 25.37
CA ALA A 466 -15.02 40.33 24.25
C ALA A 466 -13.63 40.67 23.70
N GLU A 467 -12.83 39.64 23.46
CA GLU A 467 -11.50 39.75 22.87
C GLU A 467 -11.49 39.35 21.38
N GLY A 468 -12.59 38.73 20.90
CA GLY A 468 -12.85 38.47 19.50
C GLY A 468 -14.29 38.78 19.10
N PHE A 469 -14.50 39.19 17.85
CA PHE A 469 -15.80 39.56 17.31
C PHE A 469 -16.05 39.00 15.91
N SER A 470 -17.27 38.52 15.69
CA SER A 470 -17.71 37.95 14.42
C SER A 470 -19.10 38.42 14.05
N VAL A 471 -19.29 38.76 12.77
CA VAL A 471 -20.61 38.91 12.15
C VAL A 471 -20.78 37.72 11.22
N MET A 472 -21.89 37.00 11.37
CA MET A 472 -22.30 35.89 10.51
C MET A 472 -23.58 36.27 9.79
N THR A 473 -23.59 36.27 8.46
CA THR A 473 -24.73 36.77 7.68
C THR A 473 -24.94 35.99 6.39
N SER A 474 -26.20 35.84 5.99
CA SER A 474 -26.60 35.20 4.72
C SER A 474 -26.45 36.11 3.49
N ALA A 475 -25.90 37.32 3.67
CA ALA A 475 -25.62 38.27 2.60
C ALA A 475 -24.13 38.62 2.52
N LEU A 476 -23.74 39.35 1.47
CA LEU A 476 -22.42 39.98 1.42
C LEU A 476 -22.34 41.12 2.45
N ILE A 477 -21.18 41.25 3.07
CA ILE A 477 -20.83 42.37 3.93
C ILE A 477 -20.29 43.48 3.03
N ASP A 478 -20.85 44.69 3.13
CA ASP A 478 -20.36 45.82 2.33
C ASP A 478 -19.11 46.48 2.94
N ALA A 479 -18.43 47.28 2.13
CA ALA A 479 -17.22 48.01 2.55
C ALA A 479 -17.48 48.94 3.75
N THR A 480 -18.68 49.55 3.83
CA THR A 480 -19.01 50.47 4.92
C THR A 480 -19.09 49.78 6.28
N LEU A 481 -19.52 48.52 6.29
CA LEU A 481 -19.55 47.70 7.49
C LEU A 481 -18.14 47.24 7.86
N TYR A 482 -17.32 46.79 6.90
CA TYR A 482 -15.91 46.47 7.17
C TYR A 482 -15.15 47.67 7.75
N ASP A 483 -15.25 48.85 7.13
CA ASP A 483 -14.61 50.09 7.62
C ASP A 483 -15.03 50.42 9.06
N LYS A 484 -16.31 50.21 9.38
CA LYS A 484 -16.84 50.44 10.73
C LYS A 484 -16.29 49.42 11.73
N LEU A 485 -16.27 48.14 11.38
CA LEU A 485 -15.80 47.06 12.25
C LEU A 485 -14.28 47.19 12.48
N ASP A 486 -13.50 47.45 11.44
CA ASP A 486 -12.06 47.71 11.55
C ASP A 486 -11.77 48.91 12.45
N ALA A 487 -12.53 50.00 12.32
CA ALA A 487 -12.38 51.15 13.19
C ALA A 487 -12.76 50.88 14.66
N VAL A 488 -13.78 50.05 14.92
CA VAL A 488 -14.28 49.75 16.28
C VAL A 488 -13.41 48.70 16.97
N CYS A 489 -13.12 47.59 16.28
CA CYS A 489 -12.34 46.46 16.77
C CYS A 489 -10.86 46.81 16.84
N GLY A 490 -10.31 47.47 15.81
CA GLY A 490 -8.90 47.88 15.76
C GLY A 490 -8.52 48.83 16.90
N LYS A 491 -9.39 49.78 17.26
CA LYS A 491 -9.18 50.66 18.43
C LYS A 491 -9.16 49.91 19.76
N ARG A 492 -9.82 48.76 19.85
CA ARG A 492 -10.00 47.97 21.07
C ARG A 492 -9.09 46.75 21.15
N GLY A 493 -8.28 46.50 20.12
CA GLY A 493 -7.46 45.29 20.03
C GLY A 493 -8.29 43.99 19.95
N VAL A 494 -9.53 44.08 19.47
CA VAL A 494 -10.44 42.93 19.33
C VAL A 494 -10.16 42.23 18.00
N GLU A 495 -9.96 40.91 18.04
CA GLU A 495 -9.73 40.15 16.82
C GLU A 495 -11.03 39.94 16.03
N GLN A 496 -10.93 39.87 14.70
CA GLN A 496 -12.08 39.77 13.81
C GLN A 496 -12.05 38.47 13.00
N LEU A 497 -13.20 37.81 12.89
CA LEU A 497 -13.41 36.68 11.98
C LEU A 497 -14.85 36.71 11.50
N HIS A 498 -15.11 37.18 10.28
CA HIS A 498 -16.48 37.38 9.78
C HIS A 498 -16.86 36.31 8.76
N PHE A 499 -18.15 35.96 8.74
CA PHE A 499 -18.71 35.02 7.80
C PHE A 499 -19.80 35.71 6.98
N SER A 500 -19.48 36.09 5.74
CA SER A 500 -20.50 36.48 4.78
C SER A 500 -21.20 35.24 4.21
N ALA A 501 -22.16 35.45 3.31
CA ALA A 501 -22.80 34.38 2.55
C ALA A 501 -21.76 33.41 1.95
N MET A 502 -20.63 33.93 1.47
CA MET A 502 -19.59 33.11 0.83
C MET A 502 -18.86 32.19 1.81
N GLU A 503 -18.46 32.70 2.99
CA GLU A 503 -17.80 31.87 4.01
C GLU A 503 -18.76 30.85 4.60
N LEU A 504 -20.04 31.21 4.81
CA LEU A 504 -21.07 30.29 5.29
C LEU A 504 -21.35 29.20 4.25
N GLU A 505 -21.48 29.53 2.96
CA GLU A 505 -21.64 28.53 1.89
C GLU A 505 -20.49 27.53 1.88
N ARG A 506 -19.24 28.01 2.03
CA ARG A 506 -18.06 27.13 2.13
C ARG A 506 -18.04 26.30 3.40
N ALA A 507 -18.49 26.83 4.53
CA ALA A 507 -18.54 26.09 5.79
C ALA A 507 -19.60 24.99 5.76
N VAL A 508 -20.80 25.31 5.27
CA VAL A 508 -21.92 24.36 5.11
C VAL A 508 -21.59 23.29 4.08
N SER A 509 -20.96 23.66 2.95
CA SER A 509 -20.59 22.69 1.90
C SER A 509 -19.56 21.65 2.37
N ARG A 510 -18.75 21.97 3.39
CA ARG A 510 -17.76 21.06 3.97
C ARG A 510 -18.35 20.06 4.97
N SER A 511 -19.58 20.27 5.44
CA SER A 511 -20.25 19.41 6.42
C SER A 511 -21.62 18.95 5.90
N THR A 512 -21.68 17.73 5.40
CA THR A 512 -22.93 17.10 4.93
C THR A 512 -23.97 17.05 6.05
N ALA A 513 -23.57 16.78 7.29
CA ALA A 513 -24.48 16.77 8.44
C ALA A 513 -25.15 18.13 8.72
N ILE A 514 -24.39 19.24 8.64
CA ILE A 514 -24.96 20.60 8.81
C ILE A 514 -25.86 20.92 7.62
N ARG A 515 -25.41 20.65 6.40
CA ARG A 515 -26.17 20.92 5.18
C ARG A 515 -27.53 20.21 5.21
N ASP A 516 -27.54 18.91 5.49
CA ASP A 516 -28.76 18.11 5.41
C ASP A 516 -29.75 18.47 6.52
N ARG A 517 -29.26 18.97 7.67
CA ARG A 517 -30.08 19.46 8.80
C ARG A 517 -30.84 20.75 8.46
N TYR A 518 -30.19 21.71 7.79
CA TYR A 518 -30.77 23.04 7.54
C TYR A 518 -31.33 23.23 6.12
N PHE A 519 -30.86 22.44 5.16
CA PHE A 519 -31.26 22.50 3.75
C PHE A 519 -31.56 21.09 3.20
N PRO A 520 -32.60 20.40 3.73
CA PRO A 520 -32.91 19.03 3.34
C PRO A 520 -33.39 18.94 1.88
N SER A 521 -32.85 17.97 1.14
CA SER A 521 -33.10 17.73 -0.29
C SER A 521 -34.56 17.45 -0.66
N ASP A 522 -35.37 16.96 0.29
CA ASP A 522 -36.71 16.40 0.04
C ASP A 522 -37.87 17.42 0.03
N ARG A 523 -37.62 18.71 0.28
CA ARG A 523 -38.72 19.70 0.31
C ARG A 523 -39.17 20.22 -1.06
N ARG A 524 -38.57 19.77 -2.17
CA ARG A 524 -38.90 20.24 -3.54
C ARG A 524 -39.92 19.41 -4.31
N SER A 525 -40.53 18.40 -3.71
CA SER A 525 -41.59 17.58 -4.34
C SER A 525 -43.02 18.01 -3.98
N ALA A 526 -43.20 19.09 -3.20
CA ALA A 526 -44.50 19.63 -2.84
C ALA A 526 -44.57 21.15 -3.04
N SER A 527 -44.61 21.58 -4.31
CA SER A 527 -45.17 22.88 -4.70
C SER A 527 -45.71 22.81 -6.12
#